data_AF-T1G037-F1
#
_entry.id   AF-T1G037-F1
#
_cell.length_a   1.000
_cell.length_b   1.000
_cell.length_c   1.000
_cell.angle_alpha   90.00
_cell.angle_beta   90.00
_cell.angle_gamma   90.00
#
_symmetry.space_group_name_H-M   'P 1'
#
loop_
_entity.id
_entity.type
_entity.pdbx_description
1 polymer ?
#
loop_
_entity_poly.entity_id
_entity_poly.type
_entity_poly.pdbx_seq_one_letter_code
_entity_poly.pdbx_strand_id
1 'polypeptide(L)'
;FPKAKEYTGPEESLMHEQCDIFIPAAIEKSITKHTAKKIKAKLIAEAANGPTTLAADKVLREKNVLVIPDLYVNAGGVTVSYFEWLKNLNHVSYGRLTFKYERDSNYYLLESVQQSLEKTFGKTGGTISITPSESFLKRMGGASEKDIVHSGLAQTMENSAVQIMQKAKEFDLGLDIRTAAYISSVSKIFHCYDEAGLTFT
;
A
#
# COMPACT_ATOMS: atom_id res chain seq x y z
N PHE A 1 -8.65 -5.65 -15.46
CA PHE A 1 -8.10 -4.89 -16.60
C PHE A 1 -9.00 -5.02 -17.82
N PRO A 2 -9.93 -4.09 -18.06
CA PRO A 2 -10.96 -4.23 -19.10
C PRO A 2 -10.44 -4.21 -20.54
N LYS A 3 -9.17 -3.83 -20.77
CA LYS A 3 -8.49 -3.84 -22.08
C LYS A 3 -7.44 -4.96 -22.21
N ALA A 4 -7.37 -5.87 -21.25
CA ALA A 4 -6.43 -6.98 -21.31
C ALA A 4 -6.78 -7.91 -22.48
N LYS A 5 -5.76 -8.41 -23.15
CA LYS A 5 -5.90 -9.47 -24.17
C LYS A 5 -5.43 -10.77 -23.54
N GLU A 6 -6.16 -11.84 -23.77
CA GLU A 6 -5.71 -13.17 -23.41
C GLU A 6 -4.40 -13.49 -24.14
N TYR A 7 -3.47 -14.12 -23.43
CA TYR A 7 -2.21 -14.53 -24.02
C TYR A 7 -2.43 -15.84 -24.78
N THR A 8 -2.17 -15.83 -26.08
CA THR A 8 -2.35 -16.99 -26.97
C THR A 8 -1.05 -17.72 -27.29
N GLY A 9 0.07 -17.30 -26.71
CA GLY A 9 1.37 -17.96 -26.88
C GLY A 9 1.55 -19.17 -25.95
N PRO A 10 2.65 -19.92 -26.10
CA PRO A 10 2.99 -21.03 -25.19
C PRO A 10 3.18 -20.51 -23.76
N GLU A 11 2.68 -21.23 -22.75
CA GLU A 11 2.76 -20.80 -21.33
C GLU A 11 4.18 -20.42 -20.89
N GLU A 12 5.19 -21.18 -21.31
CA GLU A 12 6.60 -20.90 -21.01
C GLU A 12 7.13 -19.60 -21.63
N SER A 13 6.45 -19.07 -22.65
CA SER A 13 6.82 -17.85 -23.35
C SER A 13 6.31 -16.59 -22.65
N LEU A 14 5.22 -16.69 -21.86
CA LEU A 14 4.60 -15.53 -21.20
C LEU A 14 5.60 -14.75 -20.33
N MET A 15 6.43 -15.46 -19.56
CA MET A 15 7.46 -14.86 -18.69
C MET A 15 8.61 -14.19 -19.46
N HIS A 16 8.79 -14.52 -20.74
CA HIS A 16 9.88 -14.01 -21.59
C HIS A 16 9.40 -12.94 -22.58
N GLU A 17 8.12 -12.60 -22.55
CA GLU A 17 7.55 -11.54 -23.38
C GLU A 17 8.17 -10.18 -23.09
N GLN A 18 8.15 -9.32 -24.11
CA GLN A 18 8.63 -7.96 -23.95
C GLN A 18 7.62 -7.15 -23.12
N CYS A 19 8.01 -6.78 -21.90
CA CYS A 19 7.23 -5.90 -21.03
C CYS A 19 8.16 -5.04 -20.17
N ASP A 20 7.64 -3.96 -19.59
CA ASP A 20 8.40 -3.17 -18.61
C ASP A 20 8.30 -3.76 -17.20
N ILE A 21 7.10 -4.24 -16.84
CA ILE A 21 6.77 -4.79 -15.51
C ILE A 21 6.26 -6.21 -15.67
N PHE A 22 6.89 -7.16 -14.96
CA PHE A 22 6.44 -8.54 -14.86
C PHE A 22 5.90 -8.83 -13.46
N ILE A 23 4.70 -9.43 -13.37
CA ILE A 23 4.02 -9.72 -12.10
C ILE A 23 3.80 -11.22 -11.98
N PRO A 24 4.74 -11.99 -11.39
CA PRO A 24 4.51 -13.40 -11.10
C PRO A 24 3.47 -13.54 -9.98
N ALA A 25 2.31 -14.11 -10.31
CA ALA A 25 1.14 -14.21 -9.43
C ALA A 25 0.53 -15.63 -9.39
N ALA A 26 1.28 -16.65 -9.79
CA ALA A 26 0.80 -18.04 -9.89
C ALA A 26 1.38 -18.93 -8.78
N ILE A 27 2.60 -19.46 -9.00
CA ILE A 27 3.26 -20.41 -8.08
C ILE A 27 4.65 -19.93 -7.67
N GLU A 28 5.11 -20.45 -6.54
CA GLU A 28 6.48 -20.31 -6.03
C GLU A 28 7.53 -20.90 -6.99
N LYS A 29 8.77 -20.40 -6.88
CA LYS A 29 9.97 -20.89 -7.60
C LYS A 29 9.83 -20.95 -9.14
N SER A 30 8.89 -20.19 -9.72
CA SER A 30 8.68 -20.06 -11.16
C SER A 30 9.85 -19.34 -11.87
N ILE A 31 10.53 -18.42 -11.19
CA ILE A 31 11.71 -17.72 -11.69
C ILE A 31 12.97 -18.40 -11.16
N THR A 32 13.60 -19.18 -12.03
CA THR A 32 14.83 -19.93 -11.78
C THR A 32 16.03 -19.23 -12.42
N LYS A 33 17.25 -19.68 -12.09
CA LYS A 33 18.50 -19.18 -12.71
C LYS A 33 18.46 -19.22 -14.24
N HIS A 34 17.74 -20.18 -14.83
CA HIS A 34 17.65 -20.35 -16.28
C HIS A 34 16.63 -19.38 -16.90
N THR A 35 15.47 -19.20 -16.28
CA THR A 35 14.40 -18.35 -16.81
C THR A 35 14.69 -16.86 -16.58
N ALA A 36 15.31 -16.50 -15.46
CA ALA A 36 15.74 -15.13 -15.14
C ALA A 36 16.61 -14.48 -16.24
N LYS A 37 17.43 -15.27 -16.93
CA LYS A 37 18.26 -14.79 -18.05
C LYS A 37 17.42 -14.30 -19.22
N LYS A 38 16.28 -14.94 -19.48
CA LYS A 38 15.38 -14.68 -20.61
C LYS A 38 14.34 -13.59 -20.30
N ILE A 39 14.11 -13.26 -19.03
CA ILE A 39 13.19 -12.17 -18.64
C ILE A 39 13.69 -10.84 -19.22
N LYS A 40 12.81 -10.11 -19.88
CA LYS A 40 13.09 -8.81 -20.52
C LYS A 40 12.56 -7.61 -19.72
N ALA A 41 11.79 -7.87 -18.67
CA ALA A 41 11.25 -6.84 -17.79
C ALA A 41 12.33 -6.05 -17.07
N LYS A 42 12.05 -4.77 -16.80
CA LYS A 42 12.90 -3.87 -16.00
C LYS A 42 12.53 -3.92 -14.52
N LEU A 43 11.30 -4.31 -14.22
CA LEU A 43 10.76 -4.42 -12.88
C LEU A 43 9.99 -5.74 -12.72
N ILE A 44 10.19 -6.42 -11.60
CA ILE A 44 9.43 -7.59 -11.19
C ILE A 44 8.72 -7.26 -9.87
N ALA A 45 7.41 -7.42 -9.84
CA ALA A 45 6.61 -7.25 -8.62
C ALA A 45 6.04 -8.59 -8.18
N GLU A 46 6.59 -9.16 -7.11
CA GLU A 46 6.27 -10.52 -6.69
C GLU A 46 4.91 -10.59 -5.98
N ALA A 47 3.86 -10.93 -6.71
CA ALA A 47 2.54 -11.10 -6.12
C ALA A 47 2.35 -12.50 -5.51
N ALA A 48 2.98 -13.53 -6.09
CA ALA A 48 3.05 -14.87 -5.49
C ALA A 48 4.03 -14.90 -4.30
N ASN A 49 3.93 -15.91 -3.45
CA ASN A 49 4.90 -16.17 -2.39
C ASN A 49 6.12 -16.91 -2.96
N GLY A 50 7.32 -16.37 -2.78
CA GLY A 50 8.59 -16.94 -3.20
C GLY A 50 8.70 -17.31 -4.69
N PRO A 51 8.24 -16.51 -5.67
CA PRO A 51 8.31 -16.88 -7.07
C PRO A 51 9.75 -16.91 -7.59
N THR A 52 10.66 -16.13 -7.00
CA THR A 52 12.06 -16.02 -7.43
C THR A 52 13.00 -16.81 -6.52
N THR A 53 13.79 -17.69 -7.12
CA THR A 53 14.87 -18.40 -6.41
C THR A 53 16.06 -17.48 -6.10
N LEU A 54 16.84 -17.76 -5.05
CA LEU A 54 18.05 -16.98 -4.71
C LEU A 54 19.05 -16.87 -5.89
N ALA A 55 19.18 -17.95 -6.65
CA ALA A 55 20.04 -17.96 -7.84
C ALA A 55 19.50 -17.09 -8.98
N ALA A 56 18.18 -16.98 -9.11
CA ALA A 56 17.54 -16.07 -10.06
C ALA A 56 17.67 -14.61 -9.64
N ASP A 57 17.48 -14.31 -8.36
CA ASP A 57 17.60 -12.97 -7.79
C ASP A 57 18.97 -12.35 -8.10
N LYS A 58 20.05 -13.12 -7.92
CA LYS A 58 21.40 -12.69 -8.29
C LYS A 58 21.52 -12.34 -9.78
N VAL A 59 20.98 -13.17 -10.66
CA VAL A 59 20.99 -12.93 -12.12
C VAL A 59 20.19 -11.68 -12.48
N LEU A 60 19.06 -11.44 -11.82
CA LEU A 60 18.22 -10.27 -12.06
C LEU A 60 18.90 -8.99 -11.61
N ARG A 61 19.58 -9.01 -10.46
CA ARG A 61 20.39 -7.87 -9.97
C ARG A 61 21.57 -7.56 -10.88
N GLU A 62 22.30 -8.57 -11.34
CA GLU A 62 23.37 -8.40 -12.34
C GLU A 62 22.86 -7.76 -13.65
N LYS A 63 21.59 -7.98 -13.99
CA LYS A 63 20.90 -7.38 -15.14
C LYS A 63 20.26 -6.00 -14.85
N ASN A 64 20.47 -5.42 -13.66
CA ASN A 64 19.82 -4.19 -13.21
C ASN A 64 18.28 -4.24 -13.26
N VAL A 65 17.70 -5.42 -13.03
CA VAL A 65 16.23 -5.58 -12.90
C VAL A 65 15.85 -5.34 -11.45
N LEU A 66 14.92 -4.41 -11.21
CA LEU A 66 14.40 -4.14 -9.88
C LEU A 66 13.39 -5.22 -9.49
N VAL A 67 13.68 -5.97 -8.44
CA VAL A 67 12.73 -6.95 -7.85
C VAL A 67 12.11 -6.34 -6.60
N ILE A 68 10.81 -6.09 -6.63
CA ILE A 68 10.04 -5.70 -5.45
C ILE A 68 9.57 -7.00 -4.77
N PRO A 69 10.04 -7.29 -3.54
CA PRO A 69 9.91 -8.60 -2.93
C PRO A 69 8.47 -8.91 -2.50
N ASP A 70 8.14 -10.19 -2.55
CA ASP A 70 6.88 -10.79 -2.09
C ASP A 70 6.47 -10.35 -0.69
N LEU A 71 7.42 -10.37 0.25
CA LEU A 71 7.25 -9.94 1.66
C LEU A 71 6.59 -8.56 1.79
N TYR A 72 6.77 -7.69 0.80
CA TYR A 72 6.14 -6.38 0.76
C TYR A 72 4.93 -6.36 -0.19
N VAL A 73 5.08 -6.79 -1.45
CA VAL A 73 4.07 -6.60 -2.51
C VAL A 73 2.74 -7.29 -2.17
N ASN A 74 2.79 -8.49 -1.62
CA ASN A 74 1.58 -9.27 -1.36
C ASN A 74 0.98 -9.05 0.05
N ALA A 75 1.65 -8.25 0.89
CA ALA A 75 1.24 -7.96 2.26
C ALA A 75 -0.10 -7.22 2.35
N GLY A 76 -0.61 -6.67 1.25
CA GLY A 76 -1.92 -6.06 1.18
C GLY A 76 -3.06 -7.00 1.56
N GLY A 77 -2.95 -8.30 1.25
CA GLY A 77 -3.95 -9.30 1.67
C GLY A 77 -4.03 -9.40 3.19
N VAL A 78 -2.89 -9.61 3.85
CA VAL A 78 -2.80 -9.72 5.31
C VAL A 78 -3.21 -8.41 6.00
N THR A 79 -2.86 -7.26 5.41
CA THR A 79 -3.23 -5.93 5.93
C THR A 79 -4.76 -5.75 5.97
N VAL A 80 -5.46 -6.13 4.90
CA VAL A 80 -6.92 -6.00 4.86
C VAL A 80 -7.61 -7.08 5.70
N SER A 81 -7.03 -8.29 5.80
CA SER A 81 -7.51 -9.31 6.75
C SER A 81 -7.38 -8.85 8.21
N TYR A 82 -6.35 -8.07 8.54
CA TYR A 82 -6.24 -7.44 9.85
C TYR A 82 -7.36 -6.42 10.10
N PHE A 83 -7.73 -5.61 9.10
CA PHE A 83 -8.87 -4.69 9.21
C PHE A 83 -10.20 -5.43 9.37
N GLU A 84 -10.37 -6.56 8.68
CA GLU A 84 -11.54 -7.44 8.86
C GLU A 84 -11.61 -7.98 10.29
N TRP A 85 -10.49 -8.45 10.84
CA TRP A 85 -10.43 -8.92 12.23
C TRP A 85 -10.80 -7.82 13.24
N LEU A 86 -10.26 -6.61 13.08
CA LEU A 86 -10.61 -5.45 13.92
C LEU A 86 -12.10 -5.09 13.81
N LYS A 87 -12.67 -5.14 12.60
CA LYS A 87 -14.11 -4.91 12.40
C LYS A 87 -14.94 -5.95 13.17
N ASN A 88 -14.54 -7.22 13.09
CA ASN A 88 -15.25 -8.31 13.77
C ASN A 88 -15.23 -8.17 15.29
N LEU A 89 -14.11 -7.72 15.87
CA LEU A 89 -14.01 -7.43 17.30
C LEU A 89 -14.89 -6.26 17.75
N ASN A 90 -15.00 -5.22 16.92
CA ASN A 90 -15.77 -4.03 17.28
C ASN A 90 -17.29 -4.21 17.09
N HIS A 91 -17.72 -5.25 16.36
CA HIS A 91 -19.13 -5.54 16.06
C HIS A 91 -19.92 -4.37 15.44
N VAL A 92 -19.23 -3.39 14.85
CA VAL A 92 -19.82 -2.17 14.30
C VAL A 92 -19.18 -1.87 12.94
N SER A 93 -20.01 -1.52 11.96
CA SER A 93 -19.52 -1.00 10.66
C SER A 93 -18.90 0.38 10.86
N TYR A 94 -17.68 0.58 10.35
CA TYR A 94 -16.99 1.87 10.43
C TYR A 94 -17.88 3.03 9.92
N GLY A 95 -17.91 4.11 10.70
CA GLY A 95 -18.69 5.32 10.41
C GLY A 95 -20.19 5.24 10.75
N ARG A 96 -20.76 4.04 10.98
CA ARG A 96 -22.22 3.88 11.23
C ARG A 96 -22.74 4.72 12.39
N LEU A 97 -21.95 4.91 13.44
CA LEU A 97 -22.33 5.68 14.63
C LEU A 97 -22.07 7.19 14.47
N THR A 98 -21.20 7.61 13.55
CA THR A 98 -20.70 8.99 13.47
C THR A 98 -21.15 9.73 12.22
N PHE A 99 -21.60 9.05 11.16
CA PHE A 99 -21.89 9.68 9.86
C PHE A 99 -22.76 10.94 9.92
N LYS A 100 -23.88 10.88 10.65
CA LYS A 100 -24.76 12.04 10.78
C LYS A 100 -24.10 13.15 11.61
N TYR A 101 -23.47 12.78 12.71
CA TYR A 101 -22.83 13.73 13.62
C TYR A 101 -21.67 14.47 12.94
N GLU A 102 -20.79 13.76 12.23
CA GLU A 102 -19.69 14.35 11.47
C GLU A 102 -20.18 15.25 10.34
N ARG A 103 -21.23 14.83 9.62
CA ARG A 103 -21.83 15.65 8.56
C ARG A 103 -22.40 16.95 9.10
N ASP A 104 -23.20 16.89 10.16
CA ASP A 104 -23.82 18.06 10.77
C ASP A 104 -22.74 18.98 11.36
N SER A 105 -21.73 18.42 12.05
CA SER A 105 -20.58 19.15 12.58
C SER A 105 -19.80 19.89 11.48
N ASN A 106 -19.54 19.24 10.34
CA ASN A 106 -18.86 19.86 9.21
C ASN A 106 -19.68 21.00 8.59
N TYR A 107 -21.01 20.89 8.54
CA TYR A 107 -21.86 22.01 8.12
C TYR A 107 -21.79 23.17 9.11
N TYR A 108 -21.86 22.91 10.42
CA TYR A 108 -21.73 23.97 11.42
C TYR A 108 -20.36 24.65 11.39
N LEU A 109 -19.29 23.91 11.06
CA LEU A 109 -17.96 24.50 10.84
C LEU A 109 -17.96 25.48 9.65
N LEU A 110 -18.54 25.10 8.50
CA LEU A 110 -18.64 25.98 7.34
C LEU A 110 -19.53 27.19 7.62
N GLU A 111 -20.64 26.98 8.32
CA GLU A 111 -21.55 28.06 8.74
C GLU A 111 -20.88 29.04 9.71
N SER A 112 -20.11 28.55 10.67
CA SER A 112 -19.35 29.38 11.61
C SER A 112 -18.33 30.27 10.90
N VAL A 113 -17.64 29.74 9.88
CA VAL A 113 -16.73 30.52 9.03
C VAL A 113 -17.50 31.58 8.24
N GLN A 114 -18.63 31.20 7.63
CA GLN A 114 -19.49 32.14 6.91
C GLN A 114 -19.96 33.28 7.81
N GLN A 115 -20.54 32.98 8.98
CA GLN A 115 -21.03 33.98 9.93
C GLN A 115 -19.90 34.91 10.43
N SER A 116 -18.70 34.37 10.64
CA SER A 116 -17.54 35.15 11.08
C SER A 116 -17.08 36.16 10.01
N LEU A 117 -17.08 35.74 8.75
CA LEU A 117 -16.76 36.61 7.61
C LEU A 117 -17.85 37.66 7.40
N GLU A 118 -19.12 37.26 7.43
CA GLU A 118 -20.26 38.18 7.28
C GLU A 118 -20.29 39.23 8.41
N LYS A 119 -19.99 38.85 9.65
CA LYS A 119 -19.88 39.81 10.76
C LYS A 119 -18.76 40.84 10.54
N THR A 120 -17.66 40.43 9.90
CA THR A 120 -16.47 41.28 9.69
C THR A 120 -16.61 42.17 8.45
N PHE A 121 -17.21 41.67 7.37
CA PHE A 121 -17.26 42.32 6.06
C PHE A 121 -18.68 42.79 5.64
N GLY A 122 -19.72 42.47 6.43
CA GLY A 122 -21.13 42.49 6.02
C GLY A 122 -21.78 43.85 5.78
N LYS A 123 -21.09 44.98 5.98
CA LYS A 123 -21.62 46.30 5.58
C LYS A 123 -21.30 46.69 4.13
N THR A 124 -20.35 46.01 3.49
CA THR A 124 -19.87 46.38 2.14
C THR A 124 -19.76 45.19 1.18
N GLY A 125 -19.68 43.95 1.68
CA GLY A 125 -19.33 42.77 0.87
C GLY A 125 -20.47 41.86 0.39
N GLY A 126 -21.72 42.10 0.78
CA GLY A 126 -22.82 41.16 0.50
C GLY A 126 -22.70 39.82 1.24
N THR A 127 -23.57 38.86 0.91
CA THR A 127 -23.60 37.52 1.52
C THR A 127 -22.42 36.66 1.02
N ILE A 128 -21.63 36.09 1.93
CA ILE A 128 -20.46 35.26 1.56
C ILE A 128 -20.84 33.79 1.76
N SER A 129 -21.19 33.10 0.68
CA SER A 129 -21.56 31.69 0.77
C SER A 129 -20.33 30.79 0.85
N ILE A 130 -20.17 30.08 1.97
CA ILE A 130 -19.14 29.06 2.14
C ILE A 130 -19.79 27.70 1.89
N THR A 131 -19.53 27.11 0.72
CA THR A 131 -20.05 25.80 0.35
C THR A 131 -18.93 24.76 0.23
N PRO A 132 -19.23 23.49 0.54
CA PRO A 132 -18.25 22.41 0.39
C PRO A 132 -17.97 22.14 -1.09
N SER A 133 -16.70 21.87 -1.41
CA SER A 133 -16.30 21.40 -2.75
C SER A 133 -16.83 19.99 -3.03
N GLU A 134 -16.89 19.56 -4.29
CA GLU A 134 -17.34 18.21 -4.64
C GLU A 134 -16.53 17.09 -3.97
N SER A 135 -15.23 17.29 -3.79
CA SER A 135 -14.35 16.32 -3.12
C SER A 135 -14.63 16.24 -1.62
N PHE A 136 -14.90 17.39 -0.98
CA PHE A 136 -15.24 17.44 0.44
C PHE A 136 -16.65 16.94 0.72
N LEU A 137 -17.63 17.26 -0.15
CA LEU A 137 -19.00 16.73 -0.07
C LEU A 137 -19.05 15.20 0.04
N LYS A 138 -18.18 14.50 -0.70
CA LYS A 138 -18.06 13.04 -0.66
C LYS A 138 -17.49 12.51 0.66
N ARG A 139 -16.78 13.34 1.44
CA ARG A 139 -16.09 12.97 2.69
C ARG A 139 -16.69 13.60 3.95
N MET A 140 -17.67 14.49 3.80
CA MET A 140 -18.29 15.21 4.92
C MET A 140 -18.93 14.29 5.96
N GLY A 141 -19.42 13.13 5.54
CA GLY A 141 -19.95 12.13 6.46
C GLY A 141 -18.88 11.39 7.24
N GLY A 142 -17.59 11.65 7.02
CA GLY A 142 -16.53 10.83 7.58
C GLY A 142 -16.14 9.65 6.71
N ALA A 143 -15.26 8.80 7.25
CA ALA A 143 -14.74 7.64 6.54
C ALA A 143 -15.69 6.44 6.65
N SER A 144 -16.13 5.91 5.52
CA SER A 144 -16.80 4.61 5.46
C SER A 144 -15.80 3.47 5.59
N GLU A 145 -16.28 2.24 5.79
CA GLU A 145 -15.44 1.04 5.78
C GLU A 145 -14.58 0.94 4.51
N LYS A 146 -15.13 1.24 3.34
CA LYS A 146 -14.39 1.27 2.08
C LYS A 146 -13.26 2.29 2.13
N ASP A 147 -13.52 3.49 2.66
CA ASP A 147 -12.53 4.55 2.75
C ASP A 147 -11.42 4.19 3.73
N ILE A 148 -11.75 3.57 4.86
CA ILE A 148 -10.78 3.07 5.84
C ILE A 148 -9.89 2.00 5.22
N VAL A 149 -10.47 1.00 4.54
CA VAL A 149 -9.68 -0.07 3.89
C VAL A 149 -8.74 0.51 2.84
N HIS A 150 -9.22 1.40 1.97
CA HIS A 150 -8.41 1.98 0.90
C HIS A 150 -7.29 2.88 1.44
N SER A 151 -7.62 3.81 2.34
CA SER A 151 -6.65 4.75 2.90
C SER A 151 -5.67 4.07 3.85
N GLY A 152 -6.14 3.17 4.71
CA GLY A 152 -5.31 2.40 5.62
C GLY A 152 -4.33 1.48 4.89
N LEU A 153 -4.79 0.80 3.83
CA LEU A 153 -3.90 -0.01 2.98
C LEU A 153 -2.86 0.88 2.28
N ALA A 154 -3.28 1.97 1.64
CA ALA A 154 -2.36 2.88 0.95
C ALA A 154 -1.27 3.41 1.91
N GLN A 155 -1.67 3.89 3.09
CA GLN A 155 -0.74 4.39 4.10
C GLN A 155 0.24 3.32 4.59
N THR A 156 -0.25 2.09 4.83
CA THR A 156 0.58 0.98 5.30
C THR A 156 1.63 0.60 4.26
N MET A 157 1.22 0.52 2.99
CA MET A 157 2.12 0.21 1.88
C MET A 157 3.15 1.34 1.67
N GLU A 158 2.73 2.60 1.68
CA GLU A 158 3.63 3.76 1.55
C GLU A 158 4.67 3.79 2.67
N ASN A 159 4.25 3.70 3.93
CA ASN A 159 5.14 3.72 5.08
C ASN A 159 6.15 2.57 5.03
N SER A 160 5.69 1.37 4.68
CA SER A 160 6.55 0.19 4.58
C SER A 160 7.55 0.33 3.43
N ALA A 161 7.14 0.88 2.28
CA ALA A 161 8.03 1.16 1.16
C ALA A 161 9.13 2.15 1.56
N VAL A 162 8.77 3.25 2.22
CA VAL A 162 9.71 4.26 2.72
C VAL A 162 10.72 3.64 3.68
N GLN A 163 10.28 2.80 4.61
CA GLN A 163 11.17 2.09 5.54
C GLN A 163 12.14 1.15 4.81
N ILE A 164 11.66 0.38 3.84
CA ILE A 164 12.51 -0.52 3.04
C ILE A 164 13.53 0.28 2.23
N MET A 165 13.10 1.39 1.60
CA MET A 165 14.00 2.28 0.85
C MET A 165 15.07 2.93 1.73
N GLN A 166 14.70 3.32 2.96
CA GLN A 166 15.65 3.84 3.95
C GLN A 166 16.68 2.78 4.33
N LYS A 167 16.25 1.54 4.62
CA LYS A 167 17.15 0.43 4.92
C LYS A 167 18.05 0.06 3.73
N ALA A 168 17.52 0.09 2.51
CA ALA A 168 18.33 -0.13 1.32
C ALA A 168 19.44 0.92 1.17
N LYS A 169 19.17 2.19 1.50
CA LYS A 169 20.17 3.27 1.50
C LYS A 169 21.16 3.16 2.65
N GLU A 170 20.67 2.85 3.86
CA GLU A 170 21.49 2.72 5.08
C GLU A 170 22.58 1.65 4.93
N PHE A 171 22.25 0.54 4.28
CA PHE A 171 23.15 -0.61 4.08
C PHE A 171 23.77 -0.68 2.68
N ASP A 172 23.63 0.38 1.86
CA ASP A 172 24.15 0.46 0.48
C ASP A 172 23.80 -0.76 -0.40
N LEU A 173 22.54 -1.19 -0.34
CA LEU A 173 22.07 -2.43 -0.98
C LEU A 173 21.70 -2.26 -2.46
N GLY A 174 21.66 -1.02 -2.96
CA GLY A 174 21.25 -0.71 -4.33
C GLY A 174 19.86 -1.27 -4.67
N LEU A 175 19.81 -2.21 -5.61
CA LEU A 175 18.57 -2.87 -6.07
C LEU A 175 18.19 -4.12 -5.24
N ASP A 176 18.96 -4.49 -4.21
CA ASP A 176 18.67 -5.62 -3.33
C ASP A 176 17.61 -5.27 -2.28
N ILE A 177 16.40 -4.97 -2.77
CA ILE A 177 15.25 -4.56 -1.95
C ILE A 177 14.74 -5.72 -1.06
N ARG A 178 14.93 -6.97 -1.50
CA ARG A 178 14.58 -8.15 -0.71
C ARG A 178 15.38 -8.18 0.60
N THR A 179 16.69 -7.99 0.53
CA THR A 179 17.55 -7.95 1.72
C THR A 179 17.15 -6.79 2.63
N ALA A 180 16.88 -5.61 2.07
CA ALA A 180 16.39 -4.46 2.85
C ALA A 180 15.07 -4.75 3.58
N ALA A 181 14.14 -5.45 2.94
CA ALA A 181 12.87 -5.86 3.55
C ALA A 181 13.08 -6.86 4.69
N TYR A 182 13.96 -7.85 4.52
CA TYR A 182 14.31 -8.78 5.61
C TYR A 182 14.98 -8.08 6.79
N ILE A 183 15.91 -7.15 6.53
CA ILE A 183 16.55 -6.36 7.60
C ILE A 183 15.47 -5.61 8.39
N SER A 184 14.55 -4.92 7.71
CA SER A 184 13.43 -4.21 8.36
C SER A 184 12.59 -5.13 9.24
N SER A 185 12.23 -6.31 8.73
CA SER A 185 11.43 -7.29 9.48
C SER A 185 12.18 -7.89 10.67
N VAL A 186 13.43 -8.31 10.48
CA VAL A 186 14.27 -8.88 11.55
C VAL A 186 14.52 -7.85 12.65
N SER A 187 14.79 -6.59 12.31
CA SER A 187 14.96 -5.53 13.31
C SER A 187 13.71 -5.32 14.16
N LYS A 188 12.51 -5.34 13.56
CA LYS A 188 11.24 -5.20 14.30
C LYS A 188 11.01 -6.39 15.23
N ILE A 189 11.21 -7.61 14.73
CA ILE A 189 11.06 -8.83 15.53
C ILE A 189 12.05 -8.81 16.69
N PHE A 190 13.33 -8.53 16.40
CA PHE A 190 14.38 -8.46 17.41
C PHE A 190 14.05 -7.47 18.53
N HIS A 191 13.59 -6.26 18.19
CA HIS A 191 13.22 -5.25 19.18
C HIS A 191 12.09 -5.73 20.10
N CYS A 192 11.06 -6.39 19.56
CA CYS A 192 10.00 -6.97 20.37
C CYS A 192 10.53 -8.04 21.35
N TYR A 193 11.46 -8.88 20.91
CA TYR A 193 12.07 -9.91 21.78
C TYR A 193 13.02 -9.31 22.83
N ASP A 194 13.76 -8.26 22.48
CA ASP A 194 14.68 -7.56 23.37
C ASP A 194 13.91 -6.83 24.49
N GLU A 195 12.82 -6.14 24.16
CA GLU A 195 11.97 -5.45 25.14
C GLU A 195 11.14 -6.39 26.01
N ALA A 196 10.63 -7.48 25.45
CA ALA A 196 9.83 -8.46 26.21
C ALA A 196 10.68 -9.32 27.16
N GLY A 197 12.01 -9.29 27.01
CA GLY A 197 12.91 -10.28 27.57
C GLY A 197 12.81 -11.62 26.83
N LEU A 198 13.95 -12.28 26.63
CA LEU A 198 13.98 -13.63 26.08
C LEU A 198 13.43 -14.60 27.13
N THR A 199 12.11 -14.80 27.10
CA THR A 199 11.30 -15.73 27.92
C THR A 199 11.17 -15.45 29.41
N PHE A 200 9.99 -15.84 29.94
CA PHE A 200 9.75 -16.08 31.37
C PHE A 200 10.84 -17.01 31.91
N THR A 201 11.83 -16.45 32.62
CA THR A 201 12.65 -17.19 33.57
C THR A 201 12.06 -17.04 34.97
#